data_AF-A0A512N6H0-F1
#
_entry.id   AF-A0A512N6H0-F1
#
_cell.length_a   1.000
_cell.length_b   1.000
_cell.length_c   1.000
_cell.angle_alpha   90.00
_cell.angle_beta   90.00
_cell.angle_gamma   90.00
#
_symmetry.space_group_name_H-M   'P 1'
#
loop_
_entity.id
_entity.type
_entity.pdbx_description
1 polymer ?
#
loop_
_entity_poly.entity_id
_entity_poly.type
_entity_poly.pdbx_seq_one_letter_code
_entity_poly.pdbx_strand_id
1 'polypeptide(L)' 'MMAGIFGALLLAFLLNVGGLRRLAVACLLVCLALSVGLFLWEIYSPEFGFRMPWLEV' A
#
# COMPACT_ATOMS: atom_id res chain seq x y z
N MET A 1 7.32 -4.13 2.43
CA MET A 1 7.93 -2.89 2.99
C MET A 1 7.54 -1.67 2.16
N MET A 2 7.51 -0.50 2.80
CA MET A 2 7.02 0.80 2.29
C MET A 2 7.42 1.15 0.85
N ALA A 3 8.59 0.72 0.37
CA ALA A 3 9.05 0.94 -1.00
C ALA A 3 8.06 0.44 -2.07
N GLY A 4 7.36 -0.67 -1.83
CA GLY A 4 6.37 -1.18 -2.78
C GLY A 4 5.15 -0.26 -2.93
N ILE A 5 4.71 0.36 -1.84
CA ILE A 5 3.60 1.33 -1.84
C ILE A 5 4.01 2.58 -2.61
N PHE A 6 5.17 3.15 -2.28
CA PHE A 6 5.68 4.34 -3.00
C PHE A 6 5.93 4.07 -4.48
N GLY A 7 6.45 2.90 -4.84
CA GLY A 7 6.61 2.49 -6.23
C GLY A 7 5.28 2.41 -6.98
N ALA A 8 4.25 1.81 -6.38
CA ALA A 8 2.91 1.74 -6.95
C ALA A 8 2.26 3.14 -7.12
N LEU A 9 2.43 4.03 -6.13
CA LEU A 9 1.95 5.41 -6.23
C LEU A 9 2.67 6.20 -7.32
N LEU A 10 4.00 6.04 -7.45
CA LEU A 10 4.78 6.66 -8.51
C LEU A 10 4.32 6.17 -9.90
N LEU A 11 4.06 4.87 -10.03
CA LEU A 11 3.58 4.27 -11.27
C LEU A 11 2.18 4.79 -11.63
N ALA A 12 1.26 4.87 -10.65
CA ALA A 12 -0.05 5.47 -10.82
C ALA A 12 0.04 6.94 -11.28
N PHE A 13 0.96 7.71 -10.70
CA PHE A 13 1.22 9.09 -11.10
C PHE A 13 1.71 9.18 -12.54
N LEU A 14 2.71 8.39 -12.93
CA LEU A 14 3.24 8.37 -14.30
C LEU A 14 2.17 7.97 -15.33
N LEU A 15 1.33 6.97 -15.02
CA LEU A 15 0.21 6.57 -15.87
C LEU A 15 -0.83 7.68 -16.04
N ASN A 16 -1.10 8.43 -14.97
CA ASN A 16 -2.02 9.57 -15.02
C ASN A 16 -1.44 10.72 -15.87
N VAL A 17 -0.14 11.01 -15.74
CA VAL A 17 0.56 11.99 -16.58
C VAL A 17 0.53 11.58 -18.06
N GLY A 18 0.65 10.29 -18.36
CA GLY A 18 0.52 9.75 -19.72
C GLY A 18 -0.91 9.66 -20.26
N GLY A 19 -1.93 10.14 -19.53
CA GLY A 19 -3.33 10.12 -19.95
C GLY A 19 -4.04 8.77 -19.80
N LEU A 20 -3.37 7.74 -19.28
CA LEU A 20 -3.92 6.39 -19.09
C LEU A 20 -4.71 6.28 -17.79
N ARG A 21 -5.74 7.13 -17.66
CA ARG A 21 -6.50 7.33 -16.41
C ARG A 21 -7.09 6.04 -15.83
N ARG A 22 -7.56 5.13 -16.69
CA ARG A 22 -8.08 3.81 -16.26
C ARG A 22 -7.00 2.93 -15.64
N LEU A 23 -5.80 2.91 -16.21
CA LEU A 23 -4.67 2.15 -15.66
C LEU A 23 -4.15 2.79 -14.38
N ALA A 24 -4.14 4.12 -14.29
CA ALA A 24 -3.78 4.82 -13.06
C ALA A 24 -4.72 4.45 -11.90
N VAL A 25 -6.03 4.40 -12.15
CA VAL A 25 -7.02 3.95 -11.16
C VAL A 25 -6.81 2.48 -10.78
N ALA A 26 -6.57 1.61 -11.76
CA ALA A 26 -6.26 0.20 -11.47
C ALA A 26 -5.00 0.07 -10.60
N CYS A 27 -3.98 0.88 -10.86
CA CYS A 27 -2.74 0.90 -10.09
C CYS A 27 -2.98 1.39 -8.64
N LEU A 28 -3.85 2.38 -8.43
CA LEU A 28 -4.26 2.80 -7.10
C LEU A 28 -5.02 1.69 -6.34
N LEU A 29 -5.89 0.94 -7.01
CA LEU A 29 -6.58 -0.20 -6.39
C LEU A 29 -5.60 -1.31 -5.99
N VAL A 30 -4.60 -1.60 -6.83
CA VAL A 30 -3.52 -2.54 -6.49
C VAL A 30 -2.70 -2.03 -5.31
N CYS A 31 -2.39 -0.73 -5.27
CA CYS A 31 -1.69 -0.10 -4.15
C CYS A 31 -2.48 -0.23 -2.83
N LEU A 32 -3.80 -0.05 -2.89
CA LEU A 32 -4.69 -0.25 -1.75
C LEU A 32 -4.66 -1.71 -1.26
N ALA A 33 -4.82 -2.67 -2.17
CA ALA A 33 -4.77 -4.10 -1.82
C ALA A 33 -3.42 -4.50 -1.20
N LEU A 34 -2.30 -4.00 -1.76
CA LEU A 34 -0.96 -4.18 -1.21
C LEU A 34 -0.83 -3.60 0.20
N SER A 35 -1.37 -2.40 0.41
CA SER A 35 -1.32 -1.72 1.71
C SER A 35 -2.09 -2.50 2.77
N VAL A 36 -3.29 -2.98 2.43
CA VAL A 36 -4.10 -3.84 3.31
C VAL A 36 -3.37 -5.14 3.61
N GLY A 37 -2.81 -5.81 2.60
CA GLY A 37 -2.07 -7.06 2.78
C GLY A 37 -0.84 -6.90 3.68
N LEU A 38 -0.05 -5.85 3.47
CA LEU A 38 1.10 -5.53 4.33
C LEU A 38 0.68 -5.21 5.75
N PHE A 39 -0.38 -4.41 5.93
CA PHE A 39 -0.90 -4.08 7.24
C PHE A 39 -1.37 -5.31 8.02
N LEU A 40 -2.13 -6.20 7.37
CA LEU A 40 -2.58 -7.46 7.98
C LEU A 40 -1.39 -8.36 8.32
N TRP A 41 -0.41 -8.48 7.41
CA TRP A 41 0.80 -9.24 7.67
C TRP A 41 1.54 -8.73 8.92
N GLU A 42 1.67 -7.42 9.06
CA GLU A 42 2.38 -6.79 10.17
C GLU A 42 1.62 -6.96 11.50
N ILE A 43 0.28 -6.91 11.45
CA ILE A 43 -0.61 -7.20 12.60
C ILE A 43 -0.56 -8.66 13.05
N TYR A 44 -0.40 -9.61 12.12
CA TYR A 44 -0.29 -11.04 12.46
C TYR A 44 1.16 -11.48 12.71
N SER A 45 2.14 -10.58 12.58
CA SER A 45 3.53 -10.86 12.90
C SER A 45 3.70 -11.07 14.42
N PRO A 46 4.38 -12.13 14.87
CA PRO A 46 4.63 -12.38 16.29
C PRO A 46 5.53 -11.32 16.95
N GLU A 47 6.31 -10.58 16.16
CA GLU A 47 7.28 -9.59 16.64
C GLU A 47 6.66 -8.21 16.88
N PHE A 48 5.82 -7.74 15.95
CA PHE A 48 5.23 -6.39 15.98
C PHE A 48 3.75 -6.43 16.35
N GLY A 49 3.00 -7.33 15.71
CA GLY A 49 1.61 -7.70 15.98
C GLY A 49 0.68 -6.60 16.52
N PHE A 50 -0.17 -6.96 17.47
CA PHE A 50 -1.03 -6.01 18.19
C PHE A 50 -0.32 -5.19 19.26
N ARG A 51 1.01 -5.37 19.42
CA ARG A 51 1.82 -4.62 20.40
C ARG A 51 2.39 -3.33 19.84
N MET A 52 1.87 -2.87 18.70
CA MET A 52 2.26 -1.61 18.13
C MET A 52 1.76 -0.47 19.05
N PRO A 53 2.62 0.50 19.40
CA PRO A 53 2.31 1.53 20.40
C PRO A 53 1.18 2.50 19.99
N TRP A 54 0.73 2.47 18.73
CA TRP A 54 -0.43 3.23 18.25
C TRP A 54 -1.73 2.41 18.21
N LEU A 55 -1.65 1.09 18.40
CA LEU A 55 -2.82 0.20 18.53
C LEU A 55 -3.14 -0.09 20.00
N GLU A 56 -2.13 -0.07 20.88
CA GLU A 56 -2.31 -0.13 22.33
C GLU A 56 -2.85 1.24 22.83
N VAL A 57 -4.17 1.31 23.08
CA VAL A 57 -4.86 2.45 23.72
C VAL A 57 -5.16 2.11 25.17
#